data_AF-A0A0V8HIC8-F1
#
_entry.id   AF-A0A0V8HIC8-F1
#
_cell.length_a   1.000
_cell.length_b   1.000
_cell.length_c   1.000
_cell.angle_alpha   90.00
_cell.angle_beta   90.00
_cell.angle_gamma   90.00
#
_symmetry.space_group_name_H-M   'P 1'
#
loop_
_entity.id
_entity.type
_entity.pdbx_description
1 polymer ?
#
loop_
_entity_poly.entity_id
_entity_poly.type
_entity_poly.pdbx_seq_one_letter_code
_entity_poly.pdbx_strand_id
1 'polypeptide(L)'
;MPKLRKGDIMSTFLLFVSFLLNIICLLAIVILYTRQNRYVDLERRQGKMIEEMEETISAYLIEMKEENDAFIESFHKREGSSAARGTDPEGHTGAHSADEKPFSPANKRLNAAKAYKNNSSGEVSDPGEGWSPPLPDSFGTDEEGTLTAQVLKFYEKGQSVEDIAKKLGKGKTEIELLIKFNQKS
;
A
#
# COMPACT_ATOMS: atom_id res chain seq x y z
N MET A 1 -44.44 63.42 23.21
CA MET A 1 -43.64 62.37 22.52
C MET A 1 -42.85 63.03 21.40
N PRO A 2 -41.51 63.10 21.50
CA PRO A 2 -40.69 63.78 20.50
C PRO A 2 -40.75 62.99 19.18
N LYS A 3 -41.17 63.64 18.08
CA LYS A 3 -41.14 63.06 16.74
C LYS A 3 -39.68 62.94 16.31
N LEU A 4 -39.16 61.72 16.21
CA LEU A 4 -37.84 61.47 15.62
C LEU A 4 -37.83 62.04 14.20
N ARG A 5 -36.82 62.86 13.88
CA ARG A 5 -36.65 63.37 12.51
C ARG A 5 -36.25 62.18 11.63
N LYS A 6 -36.80 62.09 10.43
CA LYS A 6 -36.49 61.02 9.46
C LYS A 6 -34.97 60.87 9.20
N GLY A 7 -34.18 61.94 9.37
CA GLY A 7 -32.73 61.92 9.27
C GLY A 7 -32.01 61.18 10.41
N ASP A 8 -32.58 61.19 11.62
CA ASP A 8 -32.02 60.45 12.77
C ASP A 8 -32.16 58.94 12.55
N ILE A 9 -33.31 58.53 11.98
CA ILE A 9 -33.60 57.14 11.63
C ILE A 9 -32.62 56.63 10.56
N MET A 10 -32.37 57.41 9.50
CA MET A 10 -31.37 57.06 8.48
C MET A 10 -29.97 56.90 9.08
N SER A 11 -29.57 57.80 9.98
CA SER A 11 -28.25 57.76 10.61
C SER A 11 -28.09 56.55 11.55
N THR A 12 -29.13 56.23 12.34
CA THR A 12 -29.12 55.03 13.19
C THR A 12 -29.07 53.74 12.38
N PHE A 13 -29.71 53.70 11.21
CA PHE A 13 -29.65 52.55 10.31
C PHE A 13 -28.23 52.35 9.75
N LEU A 14 -27.57 53.42 9.31
CA LEU A 14 -26.18 53.37 8.81
C LEU A 14 -25.20 52.94 9.92
N LEU A 15 -25.40 53.40 11.16
CA LEU A 15 -24.61 52.94 12.31
C LEU A 15 -24.84 51.47 12.63
N PHE A 16 -26.08 51.00 12.56
CA PHE A 16 -26.41 49.58 12.75
C PHE A 16 -25.76 48.71 11.68
N VAL A 17 -25.83 49.11 10.41
CA VAL A 17 -25.18 48.40 9.30
C VAL A 17 -23.66 48.38 9.46
N SER A 18 -23.05 49.50 9.88
CA SER A 18 -21.61 49.54 10.17
C SER A 18 -21.22 48.59 11.29
N PHE A 19 -21.99 48.57 12.39
CA PHE A 19 -21.74 47.65 13.50
C PHE A 19 -21.93 46.18 13.08
N LEU A 20 -22.96 45.88 12.28
CA LEU A 20 -23.22 44.55 11.75
C LEU A 20 -22.07 44.08 10.83
N LEU A 21 -21.57 44.96 9.95
CA LEU A 21 -20.41 44.67 9.11
C LEU A 21 -19.17 44.35 9.96
N ASN A 22 -18.94 45.12 11.03
CA ASN A 22 -17.82 44.89 11.93
C ASN A 22 -17.91 43.51 12.62
N ILE A 23 -19.11 43.11 13.06
CA ILE A 23 -19.33 41.75 13.61
C ILE A 23 -19.02 40.69 12.57
N ILE A 24 -19.49 40.86 11.33
CA ILE A 24 -19.21 39.92 10.23
C ILE A 24 -17.70 39.84 9.96
N CYS A 25 -16.99 40.97 9.97
CA CYS A 25 -15.53 41.00 9.82
C CYS A 25 -14.83 40.23 10.95
N LEU A 26 -15.25 40.40 12.21
CA LEU A 26 -14.69 39.65 13.33
C LEU A 26 -14.93 38.14 13.19
N LEU A 27 -16.13 37.73 12.77
CA LEU A 27 -16.44 36.34 12.47
C LEU A 27 -15.55 35.79 11.34
N ALA A 28 -15.36 36.55 10.27
CA ALA A 28 -14.49 36.18 9.16
C ALA A 28 -13.04 35.98 9.60
N ILE A 29 -12.51 36.87 10.46
CA ILE A 29 -11.16 36.74 11.03
C ILE A 29 -11.03 35.46 11.85
N VAL A 30 -12.00 35.14 12.72
CA VAL A 30 -11.99 33.92 13.54
C VAL A 30 -12.06 32.66 12.67
N ILE A 31 -12.91 32.65 11.63
CA ILE A 31 -13.02 31.54 10.68
C ILE A 31 -11.72 31.35 9.88
N LEU A 32 -11.08 32.43 9.45
CA LEU A 32 -9.78 32.36 8.76
C LEU A 32 -8.67 31.87 9.69
N TYR A 33 -8.60 32.37 10.92
CA TYR A 33 -7.63 31.94 11.92
C TYR A 33 -7.73 30.44 12.21
N THR A 34 -8.95 29.96 12.46
CA THR A 34 -9.20 28.53 12.69
C THR A 34 -8.88 27.67 11.47
N ARG A 35 -9.23 28.12 10.26
CA ARG A 35 -8.90 27.42 9.02
C ARG A 35 -7.38 27.35 8.80
N GLN A 36 -6.66 28.43 9.07
CA GLN A 36 -5.20 28.49 8.92
C GLN A 36 -4.49 27.58 9.93
N ASN A 37 -4.92 27.57 11.20
CA ASN A 37 -4.34 26.68 12.21
C ASN A 37 -4.58 25.20 11.88
N ARG A 38 -5.74 24.86 11.31
CA ARG A 38 -6.04 23.48 10.87
C ARG A 38 -5.03 22.97 9.82
N TYR A 39 -4.56 23.82 8.91
CA TYR A 39 -3.57 23.43 7.91
C TYR A 39 -2.19 23.15 8.54
N VAL A 40 -1.78 23.93 9.54
CA VAL A 40 -0.52 23.70 10.27
C VAL A 40 -0.58 22.40 11.10
N ASP A 41 -1.75 22.10 11.69
CA ASP A 41 -1.95 20.85 12.42
C ASP A 41 -1.94 19.62 11.49
N LEU A 42 -2.39 19.77 10.24
CA LEU A 42 -2.34 18.74 9.21
C LEU A 42 -0.88 18.43 8.80
N GLU A 43 -0.06 19.45 8.58
CA GLU A 43 1.36 19.29 8.22
C GLU A 43 2.15 18.55 9.32
N ARG A 44 1.91 18.92 10.59
CA ARG A 44 2.53 18.21 11.73
C ARG A 44 2.08 16.75 11.85
N ARG A 45 0.81 16.46 11.55
CA ARG A 45 0.29 15.09 11.55
C ARG A 45 0.89 14.25 10.42
N GLN A 46 1.07 14.85 9.24
CA GLN A 46 1.75 14.19 8.11
C GLN A 46 3.19 13.84 8.46
N GLY A 47 3.94 14.77 9.06
CA GLY A 47 5.33 14.49 9.47
C GLY A 47 5.45 13.30 10.43
N LYS A 48 4.58 13.23 11.45
CA LYS A 48 4.57 12.09 12.38
C LYS A 48 4.17 10.77 11.72
N MET A 49 3.20 10.82 10.79
CA MET A 49 2.77 9.64 10.05
C MET A 49 3.87 9.09 9.15
N ILE A 50 4.70 9.95 8.54
CA ILE A 50 5.85 9.54 7.74
C ILE A 50 6.90 8.85 8.62
N GLU A 51 7.18 9.39 9.80
CA GLU A 51 8.12 8.78 10.76
C GLU A 51 7.65 7.37 11.19
N GLU A 52 6.38 7.23 11.54
CA GLU A 52 5.78 5.93 11.88
C GLU A 52 5.77 4.96 10.67
N MET A 53 5.58 5.49 9.46
CA MET A 53 5.66 4.71 8.22
C MET A 53 7.08 4.22 7.92
N GLU A 54 8.11 5.05 8.11
CA GLU A 54 9.50 4.66 7.92
C GLU A 54 9.92 3.52 8.85
N GLU A 55 9.48 3.56 10.11
CA GLU A 55 9.73 2.49 11.09
C GLU A 55 9.06 1.17 10.68
N THR A 56 7.79 1.22 10.27
CA THR A 56 7.05 0.02 9.85
C THR A 56 7.59 -0.59 8.54
N ILE A 57 7.96 0.25 7.57
CA ILE A 57 8.60 -0.21 6.33
C ILE A 57 9.95 -0.85 6.64
N SER A 58 10.75 -0.25 7.53
CA SER A 58 12.06 -0.79 7.91
C SER A 58 11.92 -2.17 8.56
N ALA A 59 10.97 -2.33 9.48
CA ALA A 59 10.68 -3.62 10.09
C ALA A 59 10.26 -4.67 9.05
N TYR A 60 9.43 -4.29 8.08
CA TYR A 60 9.00 -5.18 7.01
C TYR A 60 10.12 -5.54 6.03
N LEU A 61 10.98 -4.59 5.66
CA LEU A 61 12.13 -4.86 4.79
C LEU A 61 13.12 -5.83 5.44
N ILE A 62 13.28 -5.75 6.76
CA ILE A 62 14.07 -6.71 7.53
C ILE A 62 13.41 -8.08 7.48
N GLU A 63 12.12 -8.16 7.79
CA GLU A 63 11.36 -9.43 7.77
C GLU A 63 11.40 -10.10 6.39
N MET A 64 11.14 -9.35 5.32
CA MET A 64 11.21 -9.87 3.95
C MET A 64 12.62 -10.34 3.57
N LYS A 65 13.66 -9.62 4.02
CA LYS A 65 15.04 -10.03 3.77
C LYS A 65 15.35 -11.35 4.49
N GLU A 66 14.95 -11.46 5.75
CA GLU A 66 15.12 -12.68 6.55
C GLU A 66 14.36 -13.86 5.94
N GLU A 67 13.13 -13.65 5.46
CA GLU A 67 12.34 -14.68 4.77
C GLU A 67 13.02 -15.14 3.46
N ASN A 68 13.55 -14.20 2.67
CA ASN A 68 14.29 -14.52 1.45
C ASN A 68 15.56 -15.33 1.76
N ASP A 69 16.32 -14.94 2.78
CA ASP A 69 17.54 -15.64 3.19
C ASP A 69 17.21 -17.06 3.70
N ALA A 70 16.16 -17.21 4.53
CA ALA A 70 15.69 -18.51 5.02
C ALA A 70 15.19 -19.42 3.88
N PHE A 71 14.51 -18.84 2.88
CA PHE A 71 14.07 -19.56 1.69
C PHE A 71 15.26 -20.08 0.89
N ILE A 72 16.27 -19.26 0.64
CA ILE A 72 17.52 -19.66 -0.05
C ILE A 72 18.24 -20.76 0.72
N GLU A 73 18.36 -20.65 2.05
CA GLU A 73 18.98 -21.67 2.89
C GLU A 73 18.25 -23.03 2.78
N SER A 74 16.92 -23.00 2.70
CA SER A 74 16.11 -24.22 2.57
C SER A 74 16.38 -25.00 1.26
N PHE A 75 16.78 -24.32 0.18
CA PHE A 75 17.25 -24.97 -1.05
C PHE A 75 18.63 -25.59 -0.88
N HIS A 76 19.59 -24.86 -0.32
CA HIS A 76 20.94 -25.38 -0.08
C HIS A 76 20.94 -26.60 0.85
N LYS A 77 20.08 -26.61 1.88
CA LYS A 77 19.92 -27.73 2.80
C LYS A 77 19.29 -28.97 2.15
N ARG A 78 18.40 -28.78 1.17
CA ARG A 78 17.71 -29.88 0.47
C ARG A 78 18.59 -30.53 -0.60
N GLU A 79 19.46 -29.76 -1.26
CA GLU A 79 20.42 -30.31 -2.22
C GLU A 79 21.55 -31.12 -1.54
N GLY A 80 21.89 -30.84 -0.29
CA GLY A 80 22.92 -31.57 0.47
C GLY A 80 22.49 -32.92 1.06
N SER A 81 21.18 -33.21 1.15
CA SER A 81 20.65 -34.40 1.85
C SER A 81 20.25 -35.56 0.92
N SER A 82 20.26 -35.36 -0.39
CA SER A 82 19.86 -36.40 -1.37
C SER A 82 21.00 -37.31 -1.87
N ALA A 83 22.20 -37.21 -1.32
CA ALA A 83 23.37 -37.97 -1.79
C ALA A 83 23.62 -39.32 -1.07
N ALA A 84 22.79 -39.73 -0.10
CA ALA A 84 23.06 -40.92 0.71
C ALA A 84 21.83 -41.80 0.96
N ARG A 85 21.27 -42.42 -0.10
CA ARG A 85 20.61 -43.73 0.00
C ARG A 85 20.34 -44.31 -1.38
N GLY A 86 21.23 -45.19 -1.82
CA GLY A 86 20.95 -46.14 -2.90
C GLY A 86 21.07 -47.56 -2.33
N THR A 87 20.01 -48.35 -2.50
CA THR A 87 20.05 -49.77 -2.90
C THR A 87 18.61 -50.27 -3.07
N ASP A 88 18.28 -50.65 -4.31
CA ASP A 88 17.06 -51.37 -4.73
C ASP A 88 17.06 -52.83 -4.20
N PRO A 89 15.94 -53.60 -4.29
CA PRO A 89 15.55 -54.24 -5.56
C PRO A 89 14.03 -54.35 -5.85
N GLU A 90 13.72 -54.30 -7.16
CA GLU A 90 12.70 -55.00 -7.96
C GLU A 90 11.23 -55.18 -7.49
N GLY A 91 10.28 -54.82 -8.38
CA GLY A 91 8.89 -55.32 -8.36
C GLY A 91 7.86 -54.64 -9.28
N HIS A 92 7.70 -55.18 -10.49
CA HIS A 92 6.45 -55.28 -11.29
C HIS A 92 5.75 -54.07 -11.98
N THR A 93 5.89 -54.08 -13.31
CA THR A 93 4.86 -54.03 -14.39
C THR A 93 3.88 -52.86 -14.53
N GLY A 94 3.90 -52.23 -15.73
CA GLY A 94 2.74 -51.55 -16.32
C GLY A 94 3.12 -50.47 -17.35
N ALA A 95 3.09 -50.81 -18.64
CA ALA A 95 3.45 -49.94 -19.76
C ALA A 95 2.41 -48.85 -20.07
N HIS A 96 2.85 -47.62 -20.35
CA HIS A 96 2.36 -46.79 -21.46
C HIS A 96 3.33 -45.65 -21.78
N SER A 97 3.74 -45.58 -23.04
CA SER A 97 4.80 -44.71 -23.58
C SER A 97 4.31 -43.31 -23.94
N ALA A 98 5.07 -42.26 -23.63
CA ALA A 98 5.44 -41.15 -24.52
C ALA A 98 6.40 -40.15 -23.84
N ASP A 99 7.70 -40.32 -24.13
CA ASP A 99 8.77 -39.31 -24.11
C ASP A 99 9.15 -38.63 -22.78
N GLU A 100 9.50 -39.43 -21.77
CA GLU A 100 10.30 -38.96 -20.62
C GLU A 100 11.79 -39.02 -20.93
N LYS A 101 12.40 -37.86 -21.18
CA LYS A 101 13.87 -37.73 -21.09
C LYS A 101 14.30 -37.95 -19.64
N PRO A 102 15.45 -38.60 -19.40
CA PRO A 102 15.87 -38.98 -18.05
C PRO A 102 15.94 -37.75 -17.15
N PHE A 103 15.38 -37.87 -15.95
CA PHE A 103 15.37 -36.86 -14.91
C PHE A 103 16.80 -36.63 -14.40
N SER A 104 17.60 -35.94 -15.20
CA SER A 104 18.95 -35.49 -14.86
C SER A 104 18.89 -34.04 -14.40
N PRO A 105 19.56 -33.67 -13.29
CA PRO A 105 19.70 -32.27 -12.86
C PRO A 105 20.24 -31.34 -13.96
N ALA A 106 21.02 -31.90 -14.90
CA ALA A 106 21.52 -31.18 -16.06
C ALA A 106 20.39 -30.70 -17.00
N ASN A 107 19.33 -31.48 -17.16
CA ASN A 107 18.19 -31.13 -18.01
C ASN A 107 17.33 -30.02 -17.38
N LYS A 108 17.23 -29.97 -16.04
CA LYS A 108 16.55 -28.85 -15.35
C LYS A 108 17.30 -27.54 -15.54
N ARG A 109 18.63 -27.56 -15.38
CA ARG A 109 19.48 -26.37 -15.60
C ARG A 109 19.41 -25.89 -17.04
N LEU A 110 19.40 -26.81 -18.00
CA LEU A 110 19.26 -26.47 -19.43
C LEU A 110 17.88 -25.88 -19.74
N ASN A 111 16.81 -26.42 -19.15
CA ASN A 111 15.46 -25.91 -19.35
C ASN A 111 15.24 -24.55 -18.68
N ALA A 112 15.78 -24.35 -17.47
CA ALA A 112 15.78 -23.06 -16.79
C ALA A 112 16.58 -22.02 -17.59
N ALA A 113 17.79 -22.35 -18.03
CA ALA A 113 18.61 -21.45 -18.86
C ALA A 113 17.92 -21.09 -20.18
N LYS A 114 17.19 -22.02 -20.80
CA LYS A 114 16.38 -21.75 -21.99
C LYS A 114 15.18 -20.84 -21.68
N ALA A 115 14.51 -21.02 -20.55
CA ALA A 115 13.41 -20.15 -20.13
C ALA A 115 13.89 -18.70 -19.88
N TYR A 116 15.06 -18.51 -19.27
CA TYR A 116 15.67 -17.19 -19.13
C TYR A 116 16.06 -16.59 -20.49
N LYS A 117 16.64 -17.38 -21.40
CA LYS A 117 17.04 -16.90 -22.73
C LYS A 117 15.85 -16.51 -23.60
N ASN A 118 14.73 -17.22 -23.51
CA ASN A 118 13.53 -16.92 -24.27
C ASN A 118 12.79 -15.68 -23.74
N ASN A 119 13.04 -15.29 -22.49
CA ASN A 119 12.50 -14.07 -21.88
C ASN A 119 13.49 -12.88 -21.93
N SER A 120 14.72 -13.10 -22.41
CA SER A 120 15.82 -12.11 -22.43
C SER A 120 15.99 -11.41 -23.79
N SER A 121 14.99 -11.47 -24.68
CA SER A 121 14.89 -10.60 -25.85
C SER A 121 14.40 -9.18 -25.51
N GLY A 122 14.13 -8.88 -24.24
CA GLY A 122 14.12 -7.52 -23.70
C GLY A 122 15.50 -7.21 -23.11
N GLU A 123 16.08 -6.07 -23.49
CA GLU A 123 17.38 -5.56 -23.05
C GLU A 123 17.65 -5.79 -21.56
N VAL A 124 18.69 -6.56 -21.25
CA VAL A 124 19.28 -6.61 -19.91
C VAL A 124 20.56 -5.79 -19.97
N SER A 125 20.47 -4.58 -19.42
CA SER A 125 21.59 -3.71 -19.12
C SER A 125 22.51 -4.34 -18.07
N ASP A 126 23.79 -4.03 -18.23
CA ASP A 126 25.00 -4.31 -17.43
C ASP A 126 24.81 -4.78 -15.96
N PRO A 127 25.55 -5.81 -15.45
CA PRO A 127 25.41 -6.35 -14.09
C PRO A 127 26.01 -5.46 -12.96
N GLY A 128 26.25 -4.17 -13.21
CA GLY A 128 26.99 -3.28 -12.32
C GLY A 128 26.13 -2.35 -11.46
N GLU A 129 24.85 -2.20 -11.74
CA GLU A 129 24.01 -1.25 -11.01
C GLU A 129 23.16 -1.97 -9.96
N GLY A 130 23.45 -1.64 -8.70
CA GLY A 130 22.68 -2.08 -7.55
C GLY A 130 21.20 -1.82 -7.80
N TRP A 131 20.40 -2.87 -7.60
CA TRP A 131 18.95 -2.80 -7.64
C TRP A 131 18.51 -1.60 -6.81
N SER A 132 17.88 -0.62 -7.46
CA SER A 132 17.26 0.52 -6.80
C SER A 132 15.75 0.35 -6.94
N PRO A 133 15.00 0.43 -5.82
CA PRO A 133 13.55 0.30 -5.88
C PRO A 133 12.97 1.37 -6.79
N PRO A 134 11.97 1.04 -7.64
CA PRO A 134 11.18 2.07 -8.28
C PRO A 134 10.54 2.91 -7.17
N LEU A 135 10.94 4.18 -7.09
CA LEU A 135 10.30 5.16 -6.22
C LEU A 135 8.85 5.31 -6.70
N PRO A 136 7.85 5.22 -5.80
CA PRO A 136 6.46 5.40 -6.21
C PRO A 136 6.27 6.81 -6.79
N ASP A 137 5.82 6.87 -8.04
CA ASP A 137 5.43 8.09 -8.73
C ASP A 137 4.20 8.69 -8.03
N SER A 138 4.47 9.54 -7.04
CA SER A 138 3.49 10.19 -6.18
C SER A 138 2.70 9.23 -5.29
N PHE A 139 2.66 9.52 -3.99
CA PHE A 139 1.64 8.97 -3.11
C PHE A 139 0.28 9.43 -3.64
N GLY A 140 -0.44 8.55 -4.33
CA GLY A 140 -1.71 8.84 -4.98
C GLY A 140 -2.80 9.13 -3.96
N THR A 141 -3.01 10.41 -3.63
CA THR A 141 -3.91 10.82 -2.53
C THR A 141 -5.41 10.68 -2.81
N ASP A 142 -5.83 10.28 -4.01
CA ASP A 142 -7.25 10.46 -4.37
C ASP A 142 -7.99 9.11 -4.56
N GLU A 143 -7.36 8.12 -5.17
CA GLU A 143 -7.98 6.81 -5.38
C GLU A 143 -7.72 5.83 -4.22
N GLU A 144 -6.53 5.86 -3.62
CA GLU A 144 -6.16 4.95 -2.52
C GLU A 144 -6.92 5.27 -1.23
N GLY A 145 -7.16 6.55 -0.94
CA GLY A 145 -7.98 7.00 0.20
C GLY A 145 -9.44 6.58 0.08
N THR A 146 -10.00 6.57 -1.15
CA THR A 146 -11.39 6.12 -1.35
C THR A 146 -11.50 4.59 -1.32
N LEU A 147 -10.47 3.87 -1.76
CA LEU A 147 -10.44 2.41 -1.76
C LEU A 147 -10.24 1.84 -0.34
N THR A 148 -9.27 2.36 0.41
CA THR A 148 -9.05 2.02 1.84
C THR A 148 -10.32 2.25 2.67
N ALA A 149 -10.95 3.42 2.52
CA ALA A 149 -12.20 3.74 3.22
C ALA A 149 -13.36 2.79 2.87
N GLN A 150 -13.44 2.35 1.60
CA GLN A 150 -14.44 1.36 1.18
C GLN A 150 -14.18 -0.01 1.82
N VAL A 151 -12.92 -0.45 1.83
CA VAL A 151 -12.50 -1.72 2.44
C VAL A 151 -12.84 -1.77 3.93
N LEU A 152 -12.48 -0.72 4.69
CA LEU A 152 -12.82 -0.59 6.11
C LEU A 152 -14.33 -0.66 6.36
N LYS A 153 -15.12 0.08 5.57
CA LYS A 153 -16.59 0.09 5.73
C LYS A 153 -17.22 -1.28 5.50
N PHE A 154 -16.68 -2.09 4.60
CA PHE A 154 -17.16 -3.45 4.38
C PHE A 154 -16.68 -4.40 5.48
N TYR A 155 -15.45 -4.21 5.97
CA TYR A 155 -14.89 -4.98 7.06
C TYR A 155 -15.62 -4.75 8.39
N GLU A 156 -15.92 -3.50 8.75
CA GLU A 156 -16.71 -3.14 9.95
C GLU A 156 -18.14 -3.72 9.92
N LYS A 157 -18.69 -3.95 8.72
CA LYS A 157 -19.98 -4.64 8.54
C LYS A 157 -19.87 -6.16 8.72
N GLY A 158 -18.69 -6.67 9.07
CA GLY A 158 -18.42 -8.10 9.29
C GLY A 158 -18.32 -8.93 8.01
N GLN A 159 -18.05 -8.30 6.86
CA GLN A 159 -17.86 -9.06 5.62
C GLN A 159 -16.50 -9.76 5.60
N SER A 160 -16.44 -10.94 4.98
CA SER A 160 -15.18 -11.69 4.82
C SER A 160 -14.23 -10.98 3.87
N VAL A 161 -12.92 -11.16 4.08
CA VAL A 161 -11.87 -10.58 3.23
C VAL A 161 -12.06 -11.01 1.77
N GLU A 162 -12.53 -12.23 1.55
CA GLU A 162 -12.84 -12.79 0.24
C GLU A 162 -13.97 -12.05 -0.47
N ASP A 163 -15.04 -11.73 0.25
CA ASP A 163 -16.20 -11.06 -0.33
C ASP A 163 -15.87 -9.61 -0.67
N ILE A 164 -15.06 -8.96 0.17
CA ILE A 164 -14.55 -7.60 -0.06
C ILE A 164 -13.66 -7.59 -1.30
N ALA A 165 -12.73 -8.55 -1.42
CA ALA A 165 -11.84 -8.71 -2.56
C ALA A 165 -12.61 -8.90 -3.88
N LYS A 166 -13.62 -9.79 -3.88
CA LYS A 166 -14.48 -10.01 -5.05
C LYS A 166 -15.28 -8.77 -5.43
N LYS A 167 -15.78 -8.02 -4.45
CA LYS A 167 -16.63 -6.85 -4.67
C LYS A 167 -15.86 -5.65 -5.21
N LEU A 168 -14.60 -5.50 -4.82
CA LEU A 168 -13.72 -4.41 -5.24
C LEU A 168 -12.81 -4.81 -6.42
N GLY A 169 -12.86 -6.07 -6.87
CA GLY A 169 -12.00 -6.57 -7.95
C GLY A 169 -10.51 -6.56 -7.57
N LYS A 170 -10.21 -6.79 -6.29
CA LYS A 170 -8.85 -6.76 -5.72
C LYS A 170 -8.41 -8.15 -5.25
N GLY A 171 -7.10 -8.33 -5.06
CA GLY A 171 -6.56 -9.57 -4.49
C GLY A 171 -6.96 -9.74 -3.03
N LYS A 172 -7.15 -10.99 -2.57
CA LYS A 172 -7.42 -11.27 -1.15
C LYS A 172 -6.32 -10.72 -0.24
N THR A 173 -5.07 -10.91 -0.67
CA THR A 173 -3.89 -10.42 0.03
C THR A 173 -3.84 -8.90 0.08
N GLU A 174 -4.24 -8.21 -0.99
CA GLU A 174 -4.28 -6.74 -1.04
C GLU A 174 -5.32 -6.18 -0.05
N ILE A 175 -6.52 -6.79 0.01
CA ILE A 175 -7.55 -6.39 0.96
C ILE A 175 -7.12 -6.68 2.40
N GLU A 176 -6.52 -7.84 2.66
CA GLU A 176 -6.00 -8.19 3.98
C GLU A 176 -4.93 -7.19 4.44
N LEU A 177 -4.04 -6.80 3.52
CA LEU A 177 -3.01 -5.82 3.75
C LEU A 177 -3.60 -4.44 4.08
N LEU A 178 -4.58 -3.99 3.28
CA LEU A 178 -5.30 -2.71 3.50
C LEU A 178 -6.00 -2.65 4.86
N ILE A 179 -6.57 -3.76 5.32
CA ILE A 179 -7.20 -3.85 6.64
C ILE A 179 -6.14 -3.79 7.74
N LYS A 180 -5.05 -4.54 7.62
CA LYS A 180 -3.98 -4.60 8.65
C LYS A 180 -3.27 -3.26 8.83
N PHE A 181 -3.02 -2.51 7.76
CA PHE A 181 -2.43 -1.18 7.83
C PHE A 181 -3.32 -0.17 8.58
N ASN A 182 -4.65 -0.32 8.49
CA ASN A 182 -5.59 0.62 9.10
C ASN A 182 -6.11 0.19 10.49
N GLN A 183 -6.00 -1.09 10.86
CA GLN A 183 -6.41 -1.57 12.19
C GLN A 183 -5.42 -1.25 13.30
N LYS A 184 -4.18 -0.88 12.96
CA LYS A 184 -3.09 -0.69 13.93
C LYS A 184 -2.74 0.79 14.19
N SER A 185 -3.76 1.66 14.13
CA SER A 185 -3.73 3.00 14.74
C SER A 185 -4.20 2.97 16.19
#